data_AF-A0A1A8L8B8-F1
#
_entry.id   AF-A0A1A8L8B8-F1
#
_cell.length_a   1.000
_cell.length_b   1.000
_cell.length_c   1.000
_cell.angle_alpha   90.00
_cell.angle_beta   90.00
_cell.angle_gamma   90.00
#
_symmetry.space_group_name_H-M   'P 1'
#
loop_
_entity.id
_entity.type
_entity.pdbx_description
1 polymer ?
#
loop_
_entity_poly.entity_id
_entity_poly.type
_entity_poly.pdbx_seq_one_letter_code
_entity_poly.pdbx_strand_id
1 'polypeptide(L)'
;KGKDHAVKSEKYTYHLSVCDALQGDVCTHKDSKSVASCQTDGNSHKIAGLTTQILDFVGDQIILNYTGGETCHKVYNRSTVISFSCSPDKHPGKPVFIKETSDCIYTFDWPTALACIQ
;
A
#
# COMPACT_ATOMS: atom_id res chain seq x y z
N LYS A 1 -6.47 -2.42 -10.66
CA LYS A 1 -7.34 -1.46 -9.94
C LYS A 1 -8.44 -2.25 -9.23
N GLY A 2 -8.79 -1.88 -8.00
CA GLY A 2 -9.93 -2.50 -7.27
C GLY A 2 -9.73 -3.96 -6.86
N LYS A 3 -8.48 -4.42 -6.75
CA LYS A 3 -8.15 -5.76 -6.29
C LYS A 3 -7.28 -5.65 -5.05
N ASP A 4 -7.60 -6.45 -4.04
CA ASP A 4 -6.83 -6.53 -2.82
C ASP A 4 -5.60 -7.42 -3.00
N HIS A 5 -4.47 -6.95 -2.50
CA HIS A 5 -3.21 -7.64 -2.47
C HIS A 5 -2.75 -7.79 -1.02
N ALA A 6 -2.53 -9.03 -0.60
CA ALA A 6 -1.98 -9.32 0.72
C ALA A 6 -0.47 -9.59 0.60
N VAL A 7 0.32 -8.83 1.35
CA VAL A 7 1.78 -8.94 1.43
C VAL A 7 2.15 -9.32 2.85
N LYS A 8 2.77 -10.49 3.02
CA LYS A 8 3.24 -10.94 4.33
C LYS A 8 4.66 -10.47 4.57
N SER A 9 4.89 -9.90 5.73
CA SER A 9 6.21 -9.68 6.34
C SER A 9 6.41 -10.71 7.46
N GLU A 10 7.56 -10.70 8.13
CA GLU A 10 7.88 -11.66 9.21
C GLU A 10 6.86 -11.61 10.36
N LYS A 11 6.31 -10.43 10.65
CA LYS A 11 5.40 -10.19 11.78
C LYS A 11 3.98 -9.77 11.38
N TYR A 12 3.84 -9.09 10.24
CA TYR A 12 2.59 -8.43 9.86
C TYR A 12 2.11 -8.86 8.48
N THR A 13 0.81 -8.80 8.24
CA THR A 13 0.25 -8.87 6.89
C THR A 13 -0.25 -7.49 6.48
N TYR A 14 0.09 -7.06 5.28
CA TYR A 14 -0.33 -5.79 4.70
C TYR A 14 -1.31 -6.06 3.57
N HIS A 15 -2.51 -5.51 3.69
CA HIS A 15 -3.55 -5.56 2.66
C HIS A 15 -3.57 -4.22 1.96
N LEU A 16 -3.44 -4.23 0.64
CA LEU A 16 -3.40 -3.01 -0.17
C LEU A 16 -4.24 -3.16 -1.44
N SER A 17 -4.92 -2.09 -1.85
CA SER A 17 -5.65 -2.00 -3.11
C SER A 17 -5.13 -0.79 -3.90
N VAL A 18 -4.89 -0.98 -5.20
CA VAL A 18 -4.32 0.08 -6.06
C VAL A 18 -5.42 0.96 -6.64
N CYS A 19 -5.29 2.26 -6.39
CA CYS A 19 -6.18 3.35 -6.82
C CYS A 19 -7.66 3.13 -6.45
N ASP A 20 -7.92 2.37 -5.39
CA ASP A 20 -9.26 2.03 -4.92
C ASP A 20 -9.24 1.66 -3.43
N ALA A 21 -10.41 1.53 -2.82
CA ALA A 21 -10.53 1.00 -1.47
C ALA A 21 -10.34 -0.53 -1.43
N LEU A 22 -9.98 -1.03 -0.25
CA LEU A 22 -9.96 -2.45 0.06
C LEU A 22 -11.38 -3.01 -0.03
N GLN A 23 -11.49 -4.18 -0.64
CA GLN A 23 -12.76 -4.90 -0.82
C GLN A 23 -13.00 -5.93 0.29
N GLY A 24 -11.95 -6.37 0.99
CA GLY A 24 -12.06 -7.33 2.09
C GLY A 24 -12.46 -6.70 3.43
N ASP A 25 -12.88 -7.57 4.35
CA ASP A 25 -13.33 -7.20 5.72
C ASP A 25 -12.15 -6.89 6.67
N VAL A 26 -11.19 -6.08 6.22
CA VAL A 26 -10.04 -5.62 7.02
C VAL A 26 -10.12 -4.11 7.25
N CYS A 27 -9.68 -3.67 8.43
CA CYS A 27 -9.76 -2.25 8.83
C CYS A 27 -11.16 -1.61 8.69
N THR A 28 -12.22 -2.34 9.09
CA THR A 28 -13.63 -1.92 8.94
C THR A 28 -14.13 -0.95 10.01
N HIS A 29 -13.29 -0.58 10.97
CA HIS A 29 -13.66 0.26 12.12
C HIS A 29 -13.68 1.77 11.83
N LYS A 30 -13.27 2.18 10.63
CA LYS A 30 -13.42 3.54 10.07
C LYS A 30 -14.17 3.44 8.74
N ASP A 31 -14.47 4.57 8.09
CA ASP A 31 -15.11 4.61 6.76
C ASP A 31 -14.35 3.74 5.76
N SER A 32 -14.80 2.49 5.64
CA SER A 32 -14.07 1.40 5.00
C SER A 32 -13.96 1.63 3.49
N LYS A 33 -14.87 2.44 2.93
CA LYS A 33 -14.90 2.83 1.52
C LYS A 33 -13.76 3.77 1.12
N SER A 34 -12.97 4.23 2.08
CA SER A 34 -11.82 5.11 1.85
C SER A 34 -10.48 4.45 2.17
N VAL A 35 -10.47 3.27 2.79
CA VAL A 35 -9.22 2.63 3.23
C VAL A 35 -8.59 1.89 2.05
N ALA A 36 -7.38 2.28 1.64
CA ALA A 36 -6.64 1.60 0.57
C ALA A 36 -5.54 0.68 1.10
N SER A 37 -5.08 0.89 2.33
CA SER A 37 -4.03 0.09 2.95
C SER A 37 -4.34 -0.20 4.42
N CYS A 38 -4.15 -1.46 4.82
CA CYS A 38 -4.41 -1.97 6.16
C CYS A 38 -3.29 -2.94 6.59
N GLN A 39 -2.75 -2.74 7.79
CA GLN A 39 -1.84 -3.68 8.45
C GLN A 39 -2.64 -4.55 9.43
N THR A 40 -2.38 -5.86 9.42
CA THR A 40 -3.00 -6.85 10.30
C THR A 40 -1.94 -7.65 11.06
N ASP A 41 -2.21 -7.90 12.34
CA ASP A 41 -1.48 -8.79 13.26
C ASP A 41 -2.50 -9.61 14.04
N GLY A 42 -2.83 -10.81 13.54
CA GLY A 42 -3.97 -11.58 14.05
C GLY A 42 -5.27 -10.76 13.97
N ASN A 43 -5.84 -10.41 15.14
CA ASN A 43 -7.07 -9.61 15.24
C ASN A 43 -6.81 -8.10 15.31
N SER A 44 -5.55 -7.65 15.40
CA SER A 44 -5.22 -6.23 15.46
C SER A 44 -5.14 -5.64 14.06
N HIS A 45 -6.02 -4.70 13.75
CA HIS A 45 -6.06 -4.01 12.46
C HIS A 45 -5.60 -2.56 12.63
N LYS A 46 -4.75 -2.08 11.72
CA LYS A 46 -4.25 -0.70 11.69
C LYS A 46 -4.38 -0.11 10.30
N ILE A 47 -5.10 1.00 10.17
CA ILE A 47 -5.25 1.67 8.87
C ILE A 47 -3.91 2.32 8.52
N ALA A 48 -3.38 1.93 7.36
CA ALA A 48 -2.06 2.30 6.88
C ALA A 48 -2.09 3.29 5.70
N GLY A 49 -3.29 3.76 5.32
CA GLY A 49 -3.47 4.80 4.32
C GLY A 49 -4.86 4.80 3.70
N LEU A 50 -5.29 5.97 3.24
CA LEU A 50 -6.54 6.19 2.54
C LEU A 50 -6.30 6.20 1.03
N THR A 51 -7.35 5.88 0.27
CA THR A 51 -7.32 5.82 -1.18
C THR A 51 -6.99 7.18 -1.79
N THR A 52 -6.11 7.15 -2.77
CA THR A 52 -5.83 8.25 -3.68
C THR A 52 -5.62 7.67 -5.08
N GLN A 53 -5.92 8.48 -6.09
CA GLN A 53 -5.66 8.18 -7.49
C GLN A 53 -4.52 9.05 -8.06
N ILE A 54 -3.84 9.80 -7.18
CA ILE A 54 -2.69 10.62 -7.54
C ILE A 54 -1.47 9.71 -7.62
N LEU A 55 -0.84 9.69 -8.79
CA LEU A 55 0.41 8.99 -9.07
C LEU A 55 1.48 10.04 -9.36
N ASP A 56 2.59 9.95 -8.64
CA ASP A 56 3.75 10.79 -8.85
C ASP A 56 4.75 10.07 -9.76
N PHE A 57 5.36 10.81 -10.69
CA PHE A 57 6.39 10.27 -11.58
C PHE A 57 7.74 10.82 -11.15
N VAL A 58 8.61 9.94 -10.65
CA VAL A 58 9.93 10.31 -10.14
C VAL A 58 10.98 9.52 -10.92
N GLY A 59 11.60 10.16 -11.90
CA GLY A 59 12.44 9.48 -12.87
C GLY A 59 11.64 8.45 -13.67
N ASP A 60 12.10 7.19 -13.65
CA ASP A 60 11.44 6.06 -14.33
C ASP A 60 10.50 5.25 -13.41
N GLN A 61 10.20 5.76 -12.21
CA GLN A 61 9.32 5.10 -11.26
C GLN A 61 8.00 5.85 -11.09
N ILE A 62 6.92 5.08 -10.99
CA ILE A 62 5.60 5.59 -10.63
C ILE A 62 5.42 5.37 -9.13
N ILE A 63 5.11 6.41 -8.39
CA ILE A 63 4.96 6.37 -6.94
C ILE A 63 3.50 6.63 -6.58
N LEU A 64 2.95 5.80 -5.71
CA LEU A 64 1.62 5.96 -5.13
C LEU A 64 1.74 6.09 -3.63
N ASN A 65 1.28 7.22 -3.09
CA ASN A 65 1.41 7.55 -1.67
C ASN A 65 0.04 7.63 -1.00
N TYR A 66 -0.28 6.65 -0.18
CA TYR A 66 -1.46 6.63 0.67
C TYR A 66 -1.15 7.24 2.04
N THR A 67 -1.85 8.33 2.36
CA THR A 67 -1.71 9.05 3.63
C THR A 67 -3.02 8.98 4.42
N GLY A 68 -3.06 9.58 5.62
CA GLY A 68 -4.30 9.63 6.43
C GLY A 68 -4.62 8.35 7.21
N GLY A 69 -3.62 7.48 7.42
CA GLY A 69 -3.74 6.32 8.30
C GLY A 69 -3.81 6.67 9.78
N GLU A 70 -3.80 5.63 10.62
CA GLU A 70 -3.89 5.79 12.08
C GLU A 70 -2.61 6.31 12.71
N THR A 71 -2.75 7.01 13.83
CA THR A 71 -1.64 7.56 14.60
C THR A 71 -0.65 6.48 15.04
N CYS A 72 0.63 6.77 14.83
CA CYS A 72 1.78 5.96 15.18
C CYS A 72 2.76 6.80 16.01
N HIS A 73 3.35 6.19 17.04
CA HIS A 73 4.27 6.87 17.97
C HIS A 73 3.78 8.24 18.49
N LYS A 74 2.45 8.42 18.63
CA LYS A 74 1.75 9.65 19.06
C LYS A 74 1.86 10.87 18.14
N VAL A 75 2.86 10.96 17.28
CA VAL A 75 3.14 12.15 16.46
C VAL A 75 3.04 11.91 14.96
N TYR A 76 3.18 10.66 14.51
CA TYR A 76 3.12 10.30 13.09
C TYR A 76 1.77 9.69 12.74
N ASN A 77 1.43 9.69 11.45
CA ASN A 77 0.30 8.93 10.93
C ASN A 77 0.85 7.89 9.97
N ARG A 78 0.37 6.65 10.09
CA ARG A 78 0.74 5.57 9.19
C ARG A 78 0.44 5.96 7.74
N SER A 79 1.36 5.64 6.86
CA SER A 79 1.23 5.85 5.43
C SER A 79 1.84 4.69 4.67
N THR A 80 1.43 4.52 3.42
CA THR A 80 1.89 3.46 2.54
C THR A 80 2.39 4.07 1.25
N VAL A 81 3.63 3.75 0.88
CA VAL A 81 4.25 4.17 -0.37
C VAL A 81 4.47 2.93 -1.22
N ILE A 82 3.95 2.96 -2.45
CA ILE A 82 4.11 1.89 -3.43
C ILE A 82 4.91 2.47 -4.60
N SER A 83 6.06 1.87 -4.87
CA SER A 83 6.91 2.20 -6.02
C SER A 83 6.69 1.16 -7.10
N PHE A 84 6.14 1.57 -8.24
CA PHE A 84 6.01 0.71 -9.40
C PHE A 84 7.24 0.87 -10.30
N SER A 85 7.86 -0.27 -10.62
CA SER A 85 9.03 -0.36 -11.48
C SER A 85 8.72 -1.20 -12.72
N CYS A 86 9.26 -0.80 -13.89
CA CYS A 86 9.08 -1.54 -15.13
C CYS A 86 9.75 -2.92 -15.04
N SER A 87 8.96 -3.98 -15.21
CA SER A 87 9.43 -5.35 -15.32
C SER A 87 8.63 -6.09 -16.41
N PRO A 88 9.16 -6.18 -17.65
CA PRO A 88 8.43 -6.72 -18.79
C PRO A 88 7.88 -8.14 -18.57
N ASP A 89 8.59 -8.96 -17.78
CA ASP A 89 8.24 -10.36 -17.53
C ASP A 89 7.13 -10.53 -16.47
N LYS A 90 6.70 -9.45 -15.80
CA LYS A 90 5.77 -9.52 -14.66
C LYS A 90 4.44 -8.84 -14.97
N HIS A 91 3.50 -9.59 -15.54
CA HIS A 91 2.13 -9.11 -15.79
C HIS A 91 1.10 -9.87 -14.94
N PRO A 92 0.32 -9.23 -14.04
CA PRO A 92 0.40 -7.83 -13.59
C PRO A 92 1.47 -7.56 -12.51
N GLY A 93 2.30 -8.56 -12.18
CA GLY A 93 3.28 -8.46 -11.10
C GLY A 93 2.66 -8.60 -9.71
N LYS A 94 3.48 -8.42 -8.66
CA LYS A 94 3.05 -8.48 -7.25
C LYS A 94 3.84 -7.48 -6.39
N PRO A 95 3.21 -6.87 -5.38
CA PRO A 95 3.90 -6.02 -4.42
C PRO A 95 4.82 -6.83 -3.50
N VAL A 96 5.94 -6.23 -3.12
CA VAL A 96 6.95 -6.77 -2.22
C VAL A 96 7.18 -5.75 -1.11
N PHE A 97 7.08 -6.19 0.14
CA PHE A 97 7.39 -5.35 1.29
C PHE A 97 8.90 -5.11 1.35
N ILE A 98 9.29 -3.84 1.43
CA ILE A 98 10.72 -3.45 1.50
C ILE A 98 11.11 -3.15 2.94
N LYS A 99 10.41 -2.22 3.57
CA LYS A 99 10.69 -1.78 4.95
C LYS A 99 9.56 -0.94 5.53
N GLU A 100 9.65 -0.76 6.83
CA GLU A 100 8.91 0.23 7.61
C GLU A 100 9.92 1.26 8.14
N THR A 101 9.63 2.55 7.99
CA THR A 101 10.48 3.63 8.55
C THR A 101 10.12 3.90 10.03
N SER A 102 10.98 4.64 10.74
CA SER A 102 10.71 5.09 12.12
C SER A 102 9.41 5.88 12.27
N ASP A 103 8.97 6.51 11.17
CA ASP A 103 7.80 7.37 11.09
C ASP A 103 6.55 6.59 10.64
N CYS A 104 6.65 5.25 10.62
CA CYS A 104 5.59 4.30 10.27
C CYS A 104 5.10 4.43 8.81
N ILE A 105 6.05 4.71 7.90
CA ILE A 105 5.84 4.66 6.46
C ILE A 105 6.17 3.25 5.97
N TYR A 106 5.18 2.56 5.41
CA TYR A 106 5.35 1.24 4.81
C TYR A 106 5.70 1.38 3.34
N THR A 107 6.87 0.90 2.95
CA THR A 107 7.33 1.01 1.55
C THR A 107 7.25 -0.34 0.85
N PHE A 108 6.63 -0.36 -0.32
CA PHE A 108 6.48 -1.53 -1.17
C PHE A 108 7.09 -1.26 -2.54
N ASP A 109 7.81 -2.25 -3.08
CA ASP A 109 8.19 -2.26 -4.50
C ASP A 109 7.23 -3.16 -5.26
N TRP A 110 6.80 -2.73 -6.43
CA TRP A 110 5.86 -3.45 -7.27
C TRP A 110 6.38 -3.50 -8.70
N PRO A 111 7.25 -4.48 -9.01
CA PRO A 111 7.73 -4.68 -10.36
C PRO A 111 6.57 -5.22 -11.23
N THR A 112 6.21 -4.48 -12.27
CA THR A 112 5.10 -4.78 -13.16
C THR A 112 5.36 -4.34 -14.59
N ALA A 113 4.89 -5.13 -15.55
CA ALA A 113 4.92 -4.78 -16.97
C ALA A 113 4.04 -3.57 -17.27
N LEU A 114 3.05 -3.27 -16.40
CA LEU A 114 2.16 -2.11 -16.54
C LEU A 114 2.87 -0.76 -16.29
N ALA A 115 4.02 -0.77 -15.63
CA ALA A 115 4.83 0.42 -15.38
C ALA A 115 5.86 0.66 -16.50
N CYS A 116 5.96 -0.26 -17.46
CA CYS A 116 6.77 -0.04 -18.64
C CYS A 116 6.05 0.95 -19.56
N ILE A 117 6.71 2.08 -19.84
CA ILE A 117 6.32 3.00 -20.90
C ILE A 117 6.28 2.20 -22.21
N GLN A 118 5.17 2.30 -22.91
CA GLN A 118 4.93 1.61 -24.17
C GLN A 118 5.09 2.56 -25.35
#